data_AF-A0AAE3DW33-F1
#
_entry.id   AF-A0AAE3DW33-F1
#
_cell.length_a   1.000
_cell.length_b   1.000
_cell.length_c   1.000
_cell.angle_alpha   90.00
_cell.angle_beta   90.00
_cell.angle_gamma   90.00
#
_symmetry.space_group_name_H-M   'P 1'
#
loop_
_entity.id
_entity.type
_entity.pdbx_description
1 polymer ?
#
loop_
_entity_poly.entity_id
_entity_poly.type
_entity_poly.pdbx_seq_one_letter_code
_entity_poly.pdbx_strand_id
1 'polypeptide(L)'
;EVNTDYTTDGHTVWKDDKQRIIDLHCFEFTDDGIVYEGDIFPSKTFSGIGKVGDITVSCIEPLSQVMLHLGYEHDKNDVHDVMLLCETFQIAIPDEYKEK
;
A
#
# COMPACT_ATOMS: atom_id res chain seq x y z
N GLU A 1 -11.61 -7.28 15.70
CA GLU A 1 -11.12 -8.01 14.53
C GLU A 1 -12.28 -8.54 13.70
N VAL A 2 -12.16 -8.50 12.38
CA VAL A 2 -13.07 -9.10 11.41
C VAL A 2 -12.25 -10.12 10.63
N ASN A 3 -12.69 -11.38 10.65
CA ASN A 3 -12.01 -12.41 9.88
C ASN A 3 -12.39 -12.27 8.40
N THR A 4 -11.37 -12.11 7.56
CA THR A 4 -11.49 -12.06 6.09
C THR A 4 -10.73 -13.25 5.50
N ASP A 5 -11.03 -13.61 4.25
CA ASP A 5 -10.38 -14.74 3.56
C ASP A 5 -8.86 -14.56 3.39
N TYR A 6 -8.35 -13.34 3.61
CA TYR A 6 -6.96 -12.94 3.49
C TYR A 6 -6.32 -12.54 4.84
N THR A 7 -6.95 -12.88 5.97
CA THR A 7 -6.36 -12.71 7.31
C THR A 7 -5.23 -13.71 7.53
N THR A 8 -4.10 -13.25 8.07
CA THR A 8 -2.89 -14.05 8.36
C THR A 8 -2.31 -13.68 9.72
N ASP A 9 -1.21 -14.33 10.14
CA ASP A 9 -0.48 -13.94 11.36
C ASP A 9 0.15 -12.53 11.23
N GLY A 10 0.50 -12.12 10.01
CA GLY A 10 1.10 -10.82 9.70
C GLY A 10 0.10 -9.75 9.28
N HIS A 11 -1.16 -10.09 9.01
CA HIS A 11 -2.17 -9.14 8.53
C HIS A 11 -3.56 -9.41 9.14
N THR A 12 -4.14 -8.38 9.74
CA THR A 12 -5.45 -8.46 10.41
C THR A 12 -6.34 -7.27 10.04
N VAL A 13 -7.64 -7.51 9.94
CA VAL A 13 -8.63 -6.47 9.66
C VAL A 13 -9.46 -6.17 10.91
N TRP A 14 -9.64 -4.89 11.20
CA TRP A 14 -10.40 -4.42 12.36
C TRP A 14 -11.52 -3.50 11.92
N LYS A 15 -12.67 -3.61 12.58
CA LYS A 15 -13.83 -2.76 12.29
C LYS A 15 -14.40 -2.21 13.58
N ASP A 16 -14.72 -0.92 13.60
CA ASP A 16 -15.36 -0.26 14.73
C ASP A 16 -16.89 -0.25 14.63
N ASP A 17 -17.56 0.25 15.67
CA ASP A 17 -19.03 0.33 15.71
C ASP A 17 -19.60 1.25 14.63
N LYS A 18 -18.80 2.20 14.12
CA LYS A 18 -19.15 3.11 13.02
C LYS A 18 -18.88 2.51 11.63
N GLN A 19 -18.55 1.21 11.56
CA GLN A 19 -18.23 0.49 10.33
C GLN A 19 -16.97 0.98 9.60
N ARG A 20 -16.08 1.71 10.28
CA ARG A 20 -14.77 2.08 9.74
C ARG A 20 -13.83 0.89 9.84
N ILE A 21 -13.04 0.66 8.81
CA ILE A 21 -12.13 -0.48 8.71
C ILE A 21 -10.69 -0.01 8.84
N ILE A 22 -9.89 -0.77 9.59
CA ILE A 22 -8.43 -0.70 9.62
C ILE A 22 -7.91 -2.01 9.04
N ASP A 23 -7.14 -1.90 7.98
CA ASP A 23 -6.33 -2.98 7.43
C ASP A 23 -4.90 -2.83 8.02
N LEU A 24 -4.48 -3.81 8.83
CA LEU A 24 -3.24 -3.73 9.60
C LEU A 24 -2.25 -4.82 9.16
N HIS A 25 -1.13 -4.38 8.61
CA HIS A 25 0.02 -5.22 8.27
C HIS A 25 1.16 -5.03 9.28
N CYS A 26 1.63 -6.14 9.84
CA CYS A 26 2.78 -6.21 10.73
C CYS A 26 4.00 -6.70 9.95
N PHE A 27 5.06 -5.90 9.93
CA PHE A 27 6.30 -6.19 9.21
C PHE A 27 7.51 -5.81 10.06
N GLU A 28 8.68 -6.29 9.66
CA GLU A 28 9.95 -6.05 10.38
C GLU A 28 10.93 -5.23 9.53
N PHE A 29 11.65 -4.32 10.18
CA PHE A 29 12.82 -3.69 9.58
C PHE A 29 14.06 -4.54 9.85
N THR A 30 14.78 -4.88 8.79
CA THR A 30 16.03 -5.64 8.84
C THR A 30 17.13 -4.90 8.08
N ASP A 31 18.36 -5.40 8.14
CA ASP A 31 19.49 -4.85 7.36
C ASP A 31 19.28 -4.98 5.84
N ASP A 32 18.51 -5.98 5.41
CA ASP A 32 18.24 -6.27 3.99
C ASP A 32 17.02 -5.51 3.43
N GLY A 33 16.16 -4.96 4.30
CA GLY A 33 14.94 -4.27 3.90
C GLY A 33 13.80 -4.44 4.89
N ILE A 34 12.58 -4.28 4.38
CA ILE A 34 11.36 -4.54 5.14
C ILE A 34 10.91 -5.97 4.84
N VAL A 35 10.79 -6.80 5.86
CA VAL A 35 10.34 -8.18 5.74
C VAL A 35 8.87 -8.27 6.09
N TYR A 36 8.06 -8.77 5.17
CA TYR A 36 6.63 -9.01 5.37
C TYR A 36 6.27 -10.36 4.74
N GLU A 37 5.79 -11.29 5.56
CA GLU A 37 5.34 -12.64 5.16
C GLU A 37 6.33 -13.44 4.29
N GLY A 38 7.63 -13.22 4.49
CA GLY A 38 8.72 -13.90 3.77
C GLY A 38 9.24 -13.13 2.56
N ASP A 39 8.56 -12.08 2.12
CA ASP A 39 9.03 -11.18 1.08
C ASP A 39 9.88 -10.04 1.66
N ILE A 40 10.85 -9.58 0.87
CA ILE A 40 11.75 -8.47 1.22
C ILE A 40 11.47 -7.29 0.30
N PHE A 41 11.02 -6.19 0.89
CA PHE A 41 10.77 -4.92 0.21
C PHE A 41 11.94 -3.96 0.43
N PRO A 42 12.22 -3.03 -0.51
CA PRO A 42 13.26 -2.04 -0.33
C PRO A 42 13.09 -1.24 0.97
N SER A 43 14.18 -0.98 1.69
CA SER A 43 14.13 -0.20 2.95
C SER A 43 13.52 1.21 2.78
N LYS A 44 13.59 1.77 1.57
CA LYS A 44 12.96 3.05 1.23
C LYS A 44 11.44 3.00 1.10
N THR A 45 10.79 1.83 1.16
CA THR A 45 9.34 1.70 0.94
C THR A 45 8.57 2.64 1.85
N PHE A 46 8.93 2.82 3.12
CA PHE A 46 8.30 3.77 4.05
C PHE A 46 9.02 5.13 4.20
N SER A 47 9.81 5.56 3.21
CA SER A 47 10.51 6.86 3.26
C SER A 47 9.63 8.05 2.87
N GLY A 48 8.37 7.82 2.49
CA GLY A 48 7.45 8.88 2.10
C GLY A 48 6.99 9.70 3.31
N ILE A 49 6.78 11.00 3.08
CA ILE A 49 6.17 11.89 4.06
C ILE A 49 4.97 12.58 3.41
N GLY A 50 3.79 12.38 3.97
CA GLY A 50 2.53 12.92 3.48
C GLY A 50 1.86 13.85 4.48
N LYS A 51 0.70 14.41 4.09
CA LYS A 51 -0.15 15.23 4.95
C LYS A 51 -1.60 14.80 4.82
N VAL A 52 -2.27 14.53 5.94
CA VAL A 52 -3.72 14.29 6.01
C VAL A 52 -4.34 15.42 6.84
N GLY A 53 -5.03 16.34 6.18
CA GLY A 53 -5.47 17.59 6.82
C GLY A 53 -4.27 18.41 7.30
N ASP A 54 -4.13 18.58 8.62
CA ASP A 54 -2.98 19.25 9.25
C ASP A 54 -1.93 18.32 9.85
N ILE A 55 -2.10 17.01 9.68
CA ILE A 55 -1.24 16.00 10.28
C ILE A 55 -0.19 15.53 9.27
N THR A 56 1.09 15.68 9.59
CA THR A 56 2.19 15.05 8.86
C THR A 56 2.28 13.58 9.22
N VAL A 57 2.39 12.71 8.22
CA VAL A 57 2.41 11.25 8.40
C VAL A 57 3.58 10.63 7.65
N SER A 58 4.15 9.54 8.21
CA SER A 58 5.02 8.64 7.45
C SER A 58 4.14 7.79 6.53
N CYS A 59 4.55 7.64 5.28
CA CYS A 59 3.80 6.87 4.29
C CYS A 59 4.73 6.11 3.36
N ILE A 60 4.14 5.23 2.55
CA ILE A 60 4.87 4.55 1.49
C ILE A 60 5.25 5.58 0.41
N GLU A 61 6.46 5.51 -0.11
CA GLU A 61 6.90 6.41 -1.17
C GLU A 61 6.17 6.11 -2.51
N PRO A 62 5.91 7.13 -3.36
CA PRO A 62 5.00 7.00 -4.50
C PRO A 62 5.31 5.86 -5.48
N LEU A 63 6.57 5.59 -5.77
CA LEU A 63 6.95 4.50 -6.68
C LEU A 63 6.61 3.14 -6.06
N SER A 64 6.93 2.94 -4.78
CA SER A 64 6.57 1.74 -4.05
C SER A 64 5.05 1.54 -3.95
N GLN A 65 4.27 2.62 -3.80
CA GLN A 65 2.80 2.55 -3.88
C GLN A 65 2.33 1.98 -5.23
N VAL A 66 2.84 2.50 -6.35
CA VAL A 66 2.50 1.98 -7.69
C VAL A 66 2.91 0.51 -7.83
N MET A 67 4.11 0.13 -7.37
CA MET A 67 4.61 -1.24 -7.50
C MET A 67 3.79 -2.25 -6.69
N LEU A 68 3.31 -1.88 -5.50
CA LEU A 68 2.47 -2.76 -4.66
C LEU A 68 1.10 -3.05 -5.30
N HIS A 69 0.59 -2.14 -6.14
CA HIS A 69 -0.65 -2.38 -6.87
C HIS A 69 -0.51 -3.42 -7.99
N LEU A 70 0.71 -3.78 -8.42
CA LEU A 70 0.95 -4.82 -9.43
C LEU A 70 0.78 -6.25 -8.89
N GLY A 71 0.56 -6.40 -7.58
CA GLY A 71 0.53 -7.71 -6.90
C GLY A 71 -0.82 -8.41 -6.88
N TYR A 72 -1.91 -7.78 -7.36
CA TYR A 72 -3.26 -8.33 -7.24
C TYR A 72 -4.18 -7.89 -8.39
N GLU A 73 -5.39 -8.44 -8.47
CA GLU A 73 -6.36 -8.04 -9.50
C GLU A 73 -6.89 -6.62 -9.24
N HIS A 74 -6.62 -5.69 -10.17
CA HIS A 74 -7.01 -4.29 -9.97
C HIS A 74 -8.49 -4.04 -10.29
N ASP A 75 -9.17 -3.32 -9.39
CA ASP A 75 -10.49 -2.76 -9.56
C ASP A 75 -10.46 -1.34 -10.19
N LYS A 76 -11.62 -0.66 -10.22
CA LYS A 76 -11.72 0.70 -10.80
C LYS A 76 -11.06 1.78 -9.94
N ASN A 77 -11.06 1.62 -8.63
CA ASN A 77 -10.41 2.55 -7.71
C ASN A 77 -8.89 2.41 -7.84
N ASP A 78 -8.37 1.19 -7.95
CA ASP A 78 -6.94 0.94 -8.17
C ASP A 78 -6.45 1.61 -9.46
N VAL A 79 -7.22 1.51 -10.54
CA VAL A 79 -6.92 2.20 -11.81
C VAL A 79 -6.92 3.71 -11.62
N HIS A 80 -7.93 4.24 -10.92
CA HIS A 80 -8.00 5.68 -10.65
C HIS A 80 -6.79 6.18 -9.85
N ASP A 81 -6.46 5.50 -8.76
CA ASP A 81 -5.42 5.90 -7.82
C ASP A 81 -4.02 5.77 -8.42
N VAL A 82 -3.73 4.67 -9.14
CA VAL A 82 -2.44 4.48 -9.82
C VAL A 82 -2.23 5.54 -10.90
N MET A 83 -3.27 5.89 -11.67
CA MET A 83 -3.17 6.94 -12.69
C MET A 83 -2.87 8.31 -12.06
N LEU A 84 -3.51 8.64 -10.94
CA LEU A 84 -3.23 9.87 -10.19
C LEU A 84 -1.82 9.89 -9.60
N LEU A 85 -1.35 8.77 -9.06
CA LEU A 85 0.03 8.64 -8.56
C LEU A 85 1.05 8.85 -9.69
N CYS A 86 0.83 8.21 -10.84
CA CYS A 86 1.68 8.35 -12.02
C CYS A 86 1.73 9.79 -12.53
N GLU A 87 0.58 10.44 -12.68
CA GLU A 87 0.50 11.84 -13.12
C GLU A 87 1.17 12.78 -12.10
N THR A 88 0.82 12.66 -10.82
CA THR A 88 1.28 13.58 -9.77
C THR A 88 2.78 13.51 -9.55
N PHE A 89 3.34 12.29 -9.53
CA PHE A 89 4.75 12.05 -9.21
C PHE A 89 5.62 11.80 -10.45
N GLN A 90 5.05 11.95 -11.65
CA GLN A 90 5.75 11.75 -12.93
C GLN A 90 6.36 10.34 -13.03
N ILE A 91 5.62 9.33 -12.58
CA ILE A 91 6.00 7.92 -12.67
C ILE A 91 5.43 7.37 -13.99
N ALA A 92 6.22 6.57 -14.71
CA ALA A 92 5.74 5.89 -15.90
C ALA A 92 4.58 4.93 -15.55
N ILE A 93 3.50 5.02 -16.31
CA ILE A 93 2.34 4.14 -16.12
C ILE A 93 2.78 2.69 -16.39
N PRO A 94 2.55 1.74 -15.47
CA PRO A 94 2.84 0.32 -15.69
C PRO A 94 2.00 -0.26 -16.84
N ASP A 95 2.53 -1.28 -17.53
CA ASP A 95 1.86 -1.86 -18.70
C ASP A 95 0.48 -2.43 -18.35
N GLU A 96 0.33 -2.97 -17.14
CA GLU A 96 -0.90 -3.54 -16.58
C GLU A 96 -2.05 -2.52 -16.44
N TYR A 97 -1.75 -1.23 -16.56
CA TYR A 97 -2.71 -0.12 -16.46
C TYR A 97 -2.92 0.62 -17.79
N LYS A 98 -2.17 0.31 -18.87
CA LYS A 98 -2.26 1.05 -20.15
C LYS A 98 -3.49 0.74 -20.99
N GLU A 99 -4.18 -0.37 -20.70
CA GLU A 99 -5.31 -0.87 -21.50
C GLU A 99 -6.65 -0.91 -20.73
N LYS A 100 -6.70 -0.36 -19.51
CA LYS A 100 -7.89 -0.37 -18.65
C LYS A 100 -8.72 0.91 -18.77
#